data_AF-I3UZA0-F1
#
_entry.id   AF-I3UZA0-F1
#
_cell.length_a   1.000
_cell.length_b   1.000
_cell.length_c   1.000
_cell.angle_alpha   90.00
_cell.angle_beta   90.00
_cell.angle_gamma   90.00
#
_symmetry.space_group_name_H-M   'P 1'
#
loop_
_entity.id
_entity.type
_entity.pdbx_description
1 polymer ?
#
loop_
_entity_poly.entity_id
_entity_poly.type
_entity_poly.pdbx_seq_one_letter_code
_entity_poly.pdbx_strand_id
1 'polypeptide(L)' 'MEVLQKISAAPLTDCPACQAPALKKLLSVPGFRLSGNGWYETDFKTGAKKNLAGGDKAD' A
#
# COMPACT_ATOMS: atom_id res chain seq x y z
N MET A 1 10.46 -17.29 6.07
CA MET A 1 11.10 -16.09 5.49
C MET A 1 10.04 -15.35 4.71
N GLU A 2 10.00 -14.03 4.85
CA GLU A 2 9.11 -13.15 4.07
C GLU A 2 9.97 -12.16 3.29
N VAL A 3 9.54 -11.82 2.06
CA VAL A 3 10.28 -10.92 1.17
C VAL A 3 9.33 -9.86 0.64
N LEU A 4 9.71 -8.60 0.78
CA LEU A 4 9.00 -7.48 0.17
C LEU A 4 9.44 -7.33 -1.28
N GLN A 5 8.47 -7.37 -2.20
CA GLN A 5 8.67 -7.16 -3.62
C GLN A 5 7.89 -5.93 -4.10
N LYS A 6 8.43 -5.23 -5.10
CA LYS A 6 7.67 -4.22 -5.85
C LYS A 6 6.43 -4.88 -6.46
N ILE A 7 5.32 -4.15 -6.53
CA ILE A 7 4.06 -4.66 -7.11
C ILE A 7 4.24 -5.12 -8.55
N SER A 8 5.08 -4.44 -9.33
CA SER A 8 5.37 -4.73 -10.73
C SER A 8 6.39 -5.86 -10.95
N ALA A 9 7.02 -6.37 -9.89
CA ALA A 9 7.98 -7.46 -10.02
C ALA A 9 7.27 -8.80 -10.27
N ALA A 10 7.95 -9.70 -10.99
CA ALA A 10 7.52 -11.08 -11.11
C ALA A 10 7.46 -11.73 -9.70
N PRO A 11 6.45 -12.58 -9.42
CA PRO A 11 6.35 -13.27 -8.13
C PRO A 11 7.58 -14.16 -7.89
N LEU A 12 8.16 -14.07 -6.70
CA LEU A 12 9.22 -14.99 -6.28
C LEU A 12 8.60 -16.29 -5.77
N THR A 13 8.90 -17.40 -6.43
CA THR A 13 8.41 -18.75 -6.06
C THR A 13 9.45 -19.54 -5.26
N ASP A 14 10.73 -19.31 -5.56
CA ASP A 14 11.82 -20.07 -4.98
C ASP A 14 12.45 -19.33 -3.81
N CYS A 15 12.67 -20.04 -2.71
CA CYS A 15 13.31 -19.47 -1.53
C CYS A 15 14.78 -19.16 -1.84
N PRO A 16 15.27 -17.91 -1.68
CA PRO A 16 16.66 -17.58 -1.98
C PRO A 16 17.66 -18.24 -1.02
N ALA A 17 17.21 -18.75 0.14
CA ALA A 17 18.07 -19.43 1.12
C ALA A 17 18.27 -20.92 0.83
N CYS A 18 17.27 -21.60 0.25
CA CYS A 18 17.29 -23.06 0.07
C CYS A 18 16.85 -23.55 -1.33
N GLN A 19 16.49 -22.64 -2.23
CA GLN A 19 16.14 -22.88 -3.64
C GLN A 19 14.95 -23.84 -3.85
N ALA A 20 14.15 -24.08 -2.80
CA ALA A 20 12.92 -24.84 -2.89
C ALA A 20 11.73 -23.94 -3.26
N PRO A 21 10.72 -24.48 -3.99
CA PRO A 21 9.50 -23.77 -4.38
C PRO A 21 8.56 -23.62 -3.17
N ALA A 22 8.93 -22.75 -2.24
CA ALA A 22 8.28 -22.61 -0.93
C ALA A 22 7.65 -21.23 -0.72
N LEU A 23 7.80 -20.29 -1.66
CA LEU A 23 7.24 -18.94 -1.54
C LEU A 23 5.93 -18.82 -2.32
N LYS A 24 4.97 -18.10 -1.70
CA LYS A 24 3.70 -17.72 -2.31
C LYS A 24 3.48 -16.24 -2.13
N LYS A 25 2.90 -15.59 -3.14
CA LYS A 25 2.55 -14.17 -3.07
C LYS A 25 1.38 -13.99 -2.11
N LEU A 26 1.59 -13.16 -1.08
CA LEU A 26 0.54 -12.71 -0.18
C LEU A 26 0.16 -11.28 -0.57
N LEU A 27 -1.14 -11.05 -0.77
CA LEU A 27 -1.67 -9.72 -1.07
C LEU A 27 -2.52 -9.27 0.12
N SER A 28 -2.11 -8.18 0.77
CA SER A 28 -2.92 -7.52 1.79
C SER A 28 -3.97 -6.62 1.13
N VAL A 29 -5.11 -6.44 1.79
CA VAL A 29 -6.12 -5.45 1.36
C VAL A 29 -5.44 -4.07 1.32
N PRO A 30 -5.52 -3.34 0.19
CA PRO A 30 -4.88 -2.03 0.09
C PRO A 30 -5.56 -1.04 1.05
N GLY A 31 -4.76 -0.46 1.96
CA GLY A 31 -5.19 0.56 2.92
C GLY A 31 -4.53 1.91 2.66
N PHE A 32 -4.44 2.35 1.40
CA PHE A 32 -3.85 3.65 1.07
C PHE A 32 -4.94 4.71 0.87
N ARG A 33 -4.69 5.93 1.35
CA ARG A 33 -5.54 7.10 1.12
C ARG A 33 -4.76 8.11 0.29
N LEU A 34 -5.36 8.55 -0.81
CA LEU A 34 -4.78 9.58 -1.66
C LEU A 34 -5.00 10.96 -1.02
N SER A 35 -3.96 11.78 -0.97
CA SER A 35 -4.04 13.18 -0.57
C SER A 35 -4.41 14.03 -1.79
N GLY A 36 -5.46 14.85 -1.67
CA GLY A 36 -5.82 15.85 -2.69
C GLY A 36 -7.32 16.05 -2.81
N ASN A 37 -7.72 17.26 -3.19
CA ASN A 37 -9.11 17.74 -3.13
C ASN A 37 -10.07 17.14 -4.20
N GLY A 38 -9.73 15.98 -4.76
CA GLY A 38 -10.51 15.32 -5.81
C GLY A 38 -11.75 14.59 -5.29
N TRP A 39 -12.57 14.09 -6.22
CA TRP A 39 -13.83 13.40 -5.94
C TRP A 39 -13.70 12.25 -4.92
N TYR A 40 -12.57 11.53 -4.93
CA TYR A 40 -12.28 10.48 -3.94
C TYR A 40 -12.13 11.03 -2.52
N GLU A 41 -11.42 12.14 -2.29
CA GLU A 41 -11.29 12.71 -0.94
C GLU A 41 -12.65 13.20 -0.41
N THR A 42 -13.57 13.62 -1.27
CA THR A 42 -14.93 14.01 -0.87
C THR A 42 -15.81 12.84 -0.47
N ASP A 43 -15.66 11.67 -1.09
CA ASP A 43 -16.46 10.47 -0.78
C ASP A 43 -16.01 9.78 0.51
N PHE A 44 -14.73 9.89 0.88
CA PHE A 44 -14.20 9.36 2.15
C PHE A 44 -14.52 10.22 3.39
N LYS A 45 -15.31 11.29 3.24
CA LYS A 45 -15.75 12.17 4.36
C LYS A 45 -16.85 11.50 5.18
N THR A 46 -16.45 10.71 6.17
CA THR A 46 -17.36 10.22 7.22
C THR A 46 -17.13 10.99 8.52
N GLY A 47 -18.11 11.77 8.96
CA GLY A 47 -18.08 12.49 10.24
C GLY A 47 -17.01 13.61 10.32
N ALA A 48 -16.37 13.76 11.48
CA ALA A 48 -15.41 14.83 11.77
C ALA A 48 -13.97 14.60 11.27
N LYS A 49 -13.77 13.70 10.29
CA LYS A 49 -12.42 13.35 9.81
C LYS A 49 -11.85 14.50 8.97
N LYS A 50 -10.76 15.10 9.47
CA LYS A 50 -10.05 16.19 8.78
C LYS A 50 -9.47 15.72 7.43
N ASN A 51 -9.46 16.63 6.45
CA ASN A 51 -8.86 16.40 5.14
C ASN A 51 -7.34 16.20 5.29
N LEU A 52 -6.78 15.24 4.55
CA LEU A 52 -5.33 15.02 4.56
C LEU A 52 -4.60 16.06 3.70
N ALA A 53 -5.30 16.67 2.73
CA ALA A 53 -4.76 17.61 1.77
C ALA A 53 -4.36 19.00 2.31
N GLY A 54 -4.29 19.20 3.63
CA GLY A 54 -4.00 20.51 4.24
C GLY A 54 -3.01 20.50 5.40
N GLY A 55 -2.23 19.43 5.57
CA GLY A 55 -1.44 19.17 6.77
C GLY A 55 0.05 19.56 6.75
N ASP A 56 0.63 19.95 5.62
CA ASP A 56 2.08 20.21 5.51
C ASP A 56 2.36 21.47 4.70
N LYS A 57 2.07 22.63 5.30
CA LYS A 57 2.79 23.89 5.06
C LYS A 57 2.93 24.63 6.39
N ALA A 58 3.98 24.28 7.12
CA ALA A 58 4.68 25.16 8.07
C ALA A 58 6.10 24.58 8.21
N ASP A 59 7.08 25.42 7.86
CA ASP A 59 8.56 25.34 7.88
C ASP A 59 9.29 23.99 8.09
#